data_AF-A0A3G1E2H0-F1
#
_entry.id   AF-A0A3G1E2H0-F1
#
_cell.length_a   1.000
_cell.length_b   1.000
_cell.length_c   1.000
_cell.angle_alpha   90.00
_cell.angle_beta   90.00
_cell.angle_gamma   90.00
#
_symmetry.space_group_name_H-M   'P 1'
#
loop_
_entity.id
_entity.type
_entity.pdbx_description
1 polymer ?
#
loop_
_entity_poly.entity_id
_entity_poly.type
_entity_poly.pdbx_seq_one_letter_code
_entity_poly.pdbx_strand_id
1 'polypeptide(L)'
;MKTILLLAFAVFVSGAHLKNNLLGEIFDELNATPKTLLEGKDIYLRELKTESCEHEFFCQAEQELKEVSRQTEFDHFRTDKKLMRNLHTYNKRSGKTCKPVEAEAEVKIPLRKFLEILKKCVKKTYSQINKN
;
A
#
# COMPACT_ATOMS: atom_id res chain seq x y z
N MET A 1 37.71 38.41 -6.76
CA MET A 1 36.66 37.91 -5.85
C MET A 1 35.94 36.77 -6.55
N LYS A 2 36.14 35.52 -6.11
CA LYS A 2 35.51 34.33 -6.70
C LYS A 2 35.09 33.41 -5.55
N THR A 3 33.81 33.38 -5.26
CA THR A 3 33.15 32.27 -4.53
C THR A 3 31.65 32.41 -4.79
N ILE A 4 31.19 31.77 -5.86
CA ILE A 4 29.77 31.59 -6.16
C ILE A 4 29.41 30.15 -5.81
N LEU A 5 28.43 30.03 -4.92
CA LEU A 5 27.48 28.95 -4.69
C LEU A 5 28.03 27.51 -4.54
N LEU A 6 28.06 27.05 -3.29
CA LEU A 6 27.80 25.66 -2.95
C LEU A 6 26.56 25.62 -2.06
N LEU A 7 25.38 25.50 -2.64
CA LEU A 7 24.13 25.25 -1.91
C LEU A 7 23.09 24.64 -2.86
N ALA A 8 23.27 23.37 -3.22
CA ALA A 8 22.27 22.64 -4.00
C ALA A 8 22.36 21.11 -3.83
N PHE A 9 22.53 20.57 -2.62
CA PHE A 9 22.43 19.11 -2.40
C PHE A 9 21.80 18.71 -1.05
N ALA A 10 20.78 19.45 -0.57
CA ALA A 10 20.07 19.10 0.67
C ALA A 10 18.63 18.58 0.47
N VAL A 11 18.16 18.41 -0.78
CA VAL A 11 16.70 18.18 -1.03
C VAL A 11 16.34 16.71 -1.32
N PHE A 12 17.31 15.82 -1.56
CA PHE A 12 16.98 14.44 -1.99
C PHE A 12 16.94 13.38 -0.87
N VAL A 13 17.44 13.69 0.33
CA VAL A 13 17.48 12.71 1.44
C VAL A 13 16.12 12.58 2.16
N SER A 14 15.26 13.61 2.10
CA SER A 14 13.97 13.61 2.81
C SER A 14 12.93 12.68 2.19
N GLY A 15 12.95 12.48 0.87
CA GLY A 15 11.96 11.68 0.16
C GLY A 15 12.01 10.18 0.47
N ALA A 16 13.21 9.62 0.63
CA ALA A 16 13.41 8.20 0.93
C ALA A 16 13.04 7.87 2.39
N HIS A 17 13.51 8.68 3.35
CA HIS A 17 13.15 8.52 4.77
C HIS A 17 11.63 8.60 4.99
N LEU A 18 10.94 9.50 4.30
CA LEU A 18 9.48 9.64 4.39
C LEU A 18 8.72 8.46 3.77
N LYS A 19 9.25 7.81 2.73
CA LYS A 19 8.66 6.58 2.15
C LYS A 19 8.88 5.36 3.05
N ASN A 20 10.04 5.26 3.70
CA ASN A 20 10.36 4.17 4.62
C ASN A 20 9.46 4.21 5.86
N ASN A 21 9.26 5.39 6.45
CA ASN A 21 8.33 5.55 7.55
C ASN A 21 6.91 5.14 7.15
N LEU A 22 6.47 5.50 5.95
CA LEU A 22 5.12 5.20 5.47
C LEU A 22 4.85 3.70 5.26
N LEU A 23 5.81 2.96 4.69
CA LEU A 23 5.69 1.50 4.54
C LEU A 23 5.68 0.79 5.90
N GLY A 24 6.47 1.28 6.86
CA GLY A 24 6.42 0.82 8.25
C GLY A 24 5.03 1.01 8.86
N GLU A 25 4.47 2.22 8.75
CA GLU A 25 3.13 2.50 9.26
C GLU A 25 2.05 1.63 8.59
N ILE A 26 2.11 1.39 7.27
CA ILE A 26 1.16 0.49 6.59
C ILE A 26 1.27 -0.93 7.15
N PHE A 27 2.49 -1.42 7.39
CA PHE A 27 2.71 -2.76 7.97
C PHE A 27 2.11 -2.89 9.36
N ASP A 28 2.27 -1.87 10.21
CA ASP A 28 1.74 -1.86 11.57
C ASP A 28 0.20 -1.87 11.57
N GLU A 29 -0.44 -1.07 10.73
CA GLU A 29 -1.90 -1.06 10.60
C GLU A 29 -2.45 -2.41 10.08
N LEU A 30 -1.75 -3.06 9.14
CA LEU A 30 -2.11 -4.41 8.68
C LEU A 30 -1.99 -5.46 9.78
N ASN A 31 -1.01 -5.34 10.68
CA ASN A 31 -0.89 -6.24 11.84
C ASN A 31 -1.93 -5.97 12.91
N ALA A 32 -2.36 -4.71 13.06
CA ALA A 32 -3.38 -4.30 14.01
C ALA A 32 -4.81 -4.58 13.52
N THR A 33 -5.00 -5.01 12.27
CA THR A 33 -6.32 -5.34 11.73
C THR A 33 -6.98 -6.44 12.57
N PRO A 34 -8.18 -6.21 13.15
CA PRO A 34 -8.81 -7.16 14.06
C PRO A 34 -9.10 -8.51 13.39
N LYS A 35 -8.78 -9.62 14.06
CA LYS A 35 -9.12 -10.97 13.56
C LYS A 35 -10.62 -11.17 13.38
N THR A 36 -11.43 -10.57 14.26
CA THR A 36 -12.89 -10.57 14.19
C THR A 36 -13.43 -9.88 12.93
N LEU A 37 -12.67 -8.97 12.31
CA LEU A 37 -13.00 -8.35 11.04
C LEU A 37 -12.77 -9.32 9.85
N LEU A 38 -11.98 -10.38 10.07
CA LEU A 38 -11.56 -11.36 9.09
C LEU A 38 -12.21 -12.74 9.28
N GLU A 39 -12.91 -12.96 10.38
CA GLU A 39 -13.55 -14.23 10.73
C GLU A 39 -15.02 -14.27 10.28
N GLY A 40 -15.43 -15.35 9.63
CA GLY A 40 -16.85 -15.62 9.30
C GLY A 40 -17.45 -14.74 8.21
N LYS A 41 -16.64 -13.97 7.47
CA LYS A 41 -17.12 -13.07 6.40
C LYS A 41 -16.70 -13.56 5.02
N ASP A 42 -17.69 -13.75 4.15
CA ASP A 42 -17.53 -14.13 2.75
C ASP A 42 -17.19 -12.91 1.86
N ILE A 43 -16.10 -12.21 2.20
CA ILE A 43 -15.55 -11.17 1.32
C ILE A 43 -14.42 -11.72 0.50
N TYR A 44 -14.61 -11.63 -0.81
CA TYR A 44 -13.67 -12.05 -1.81
C TYR A 44 -13.25 -10.86 -2.66
N LEU A 45 -11.94 -10.64 -2.73
CA LEU A 45 -11.32 -9.62 -3.57
C LEU A 45 -10.62 -10.29 -4.74
N ARG A 46 -10.37 -9.54 -5.80
CA ARG A 46 -9.63 -10.05 -6.95
C ARG A 46 -8.21 -10.43 -6.55
N GLU A 47 -7.72 -11.57 -7.02
CA GLU A 47 -6.32 -11.93 -6.85
C GLU A 47 -5.45 -11.02 -7.72
N LEU A 48 -4.54 -10.29 -7.10
CA LEU A 48 -3.63 -9.38 -7.79
C LEU A 48 -2.35 -10.13 -8.19
N LYS A 49 -1.75 -9.76 -9.33
CA LYS A 49 -0.43 -10.27 -9.71
C LYS A 49 0.62 -9.74 -8.73
N THR A 50 1.37 -10.65 -8.10
CA THR A 50 2.28 -10.33 -6.97
C THR A 50 3.76 -10.35 -7.34
N GLU A 51 4.11 -10.66 -8.59
CA GLU A 51 5.45 -11.11 -9.01
C GLU A 51 6.58 -10.17 -8.58
N SER A 52 6.33 -8.87 -8.42
CA SER A 52 7.33 -7.91 -7.99
C SER A 52 6.97 -7.05 -6.77
N CYS A 53 5.74 -7.14 -6.23
CA CYS A 53 5.25 -6.18 -5.23
C CYS A 53 5.53 -4.72 -5.66
N GLU A 54 5.37 -4.45 -6.94
CA GLU A 54 5.61 -3.14 -7.52
C GLU A 54 4.54 -2.14 -7.10
N HIS A 55 4.78 -0.87 -7.42
CA HIS A 55 3.81 0.19 -7.20
C HIS A 55 2.40 -0.15 -7.74
N GLU A 56 2.32 -0.82 -8.89
CA GLU A 56 1.05 -1.24 -9.50
C GLU A 56 0.23 -2.14 -8.55
N PHE A 57 0.89 -3.09 -7.89
CA PHE A 57 0.24 -3.97 -6.92
C PHE A 57 -0.37 -3.17 -5.75
N PHE A 58 0.37 -2.22 -5.18
CA PHE A 58 -0.14 -1.38 -4.08
C PHE A 58 -1.29 -0.48 -4.51
N CYS A 59 -1.27 -0.05 -5.76
CA CYS A 59 -2.34 0.78 -6.31
C CYS A 59 -3.63 -0.01 -6.52
N GLN A 60 -3.52 -1.20 -7.12
CA GLN A 60 -4.65 -2.12 -7.28
C GLN A 60 -5.18 -2.60 -5.91
N ALA A 61 -4.29 -2.78 -4.94
CA ALA A 61 -4.69 -3.15 -3.59
C ALA A 61 -5.53 -2.06 -2.89
N GLU A 62 -5.17 -0.79 -3.10
CA GLU A 62 -5.97 0.35 -2.63
C GLU A 62 -7.37 0.35 -3.27
N GLN A 63 -7.47 0.08 -4.57
CA GLN A 63 -8.74 0.03 -5.28
C GLN A 63 -9.66 -1.07 -4.73
N GLU A 64 -9.15 -2.30 -4.60
CA GLU A 64 -9.90 -3.43 -4.08
C GLU A 64 -10.38 -3.19 -2.64
N LEU A 65 -9.53 -2.66 -1.75
CA LEU A 65 -9.92 -2.35 -0.37
C LEU A 65 -10.93 -1.19 -0.29
N LYS A 66 -10.85 -0.22 -1.21
CA LYS A 66 -11.84 0.85 -1.30
C LYS A 66 -13.22 0.33 -1.67
N GLU A 67 -13.32 -0.68 -2.54
CA GLU A 67 -14.59 -1.35 -2.83
C GLU A 67 -15.17 -2.06 -1.61
N VAL A 68 -14.33 -2.77 -0.84
CA VAL A 68 -14.74 -3.40 0.43
C VAL A 68 -15.25 -2.37 1.44
N SER A 69 -14.61 -1.21 1.51
CA SER A 69 -14.95 -0.14 2.45
C SER A 69 -16.33 0.49 2.26
N ARG A 70 -16.98 0.23 1.12
CA ARG A 70 -18.37 0.67 0.87
C ARG A 70 -19.38 -0.06 1.75
N GLN A 71 -18.99 -1.20 2.32
CA GLN A 71 -19.80 -1.94 3.28
C GLN A 71 -19.51 -1.42 4.69
N THR A 72 -20.56 -1.05 5.43
CA THR A 72 -20.48 -0.37 6.74
C THR A 72 -19.67 -1.14 7.79
N GLU A 73 -19.75 -2.45 7.73
CA GLU A 73 -19.05 -3.40 8.60
C GLU A 73 -17.53 -3.50 8.34
N PHE A 74 -17.03 -2.81 7.33
CA PHE A 74 -15.61 -2.70 6.97
C PHE A 74 -15.11 -1.25 7.08
N ASP A 75 -15.63 -0.50 8.06
CA ASP A 75 -15.22 0.88 8.37
C ASP A 75 -13.69 1.03 8.50
N HIS A 76 -12.99 -0.04 8.90
CA HIS A 76 -11.52 -0.11 8.98
C HIS A 76 -10.79 0.16 7.65
N PHE A 77 -11.42 -0.15 6.51
CA PHE A 77 -10.87 0.10 5.17
C PHE A 77 -11.41 1.37 4.52
N ARG A 78 -12.08 2.26 5.25
CA ARG A 78 -12.48 3.55 4.67
C ARG A 78 -11.27 4.44 4.42
N THR A 79 -11.42 5.33 3.43
CA THR A 79 -10.35 6.21 2.96
C THR A 79 -9.79 7.16 4.03
N ASP A 80 -10.60 7.53 5.03
CA ASP A 80 -10.19 8.37 6.15
C ASP A 80 -9.43 7.60 7.24
N LYS A 81 -9.46 6.26 7.22
CA LYS A 81 -8.68 5.43 8.14
C LYS A 81 -7.21 5.40 7.77
N LYS A 82 -6.37 5.20 8.78
CA LYS A 82 -4.91 5.32 8.68
C LYS A 82 -4.31 4.37 7.64
N LEU A 83 -4.74 3.11 7.59
CA LEU A 83 -4.30 2.15 6.57
C LEU A 83 -4.50 2.68 5.14
N MET A 84 -5.74 3.05 4.80
CA MET A 84 -6.06 3.53 3.45
C MET A 84 -5.42 4.87 3.14
N ARG A 85 -5.41 5.81 4.08
CA ARG A 85 -4.75 7.11 3.91
C ARG A 85 -3.27 6.94 3.62
N ASN A 86 -2.62 6.01 4.31
CA ASN A 86 -1.19 5.75 4.14
C ASN A 86 -0.91 5.04 2.82
N LEU A 87 -1.74 4.06 2.44
CA LEU A 87 -1.65 3.39 1.14
C LEU A 87 -1.86 4.38 -0.02
N HIS A 88 -2.89 5.23 0.08
CA HIS A 88 -3.15 6.32 -0.86
C HIS A 88 -1.96 7.28 -0.99
N THR A 89 -1.40 7.69 0.15
CA THR A 89 -0.23 8.59 0.18
C THR A 89 0.99 7.93 -0.46
N TYR A 90 1.20 6.64 -0.21
CA TYR A 90 2.30 5.87 -0.79
C TYR A 90 2.16 5.85 -2.31
N ASN A 91 0.94 5.57 -2.79
CA ASN A 91 0.64 5.51 -4.22
C ASN A 91 0.80 6.88 -4.90
N LYS A 92 0.29 7.95 -4.29
CA LYS A 92 0.44 9.32 -4.81
C LYS A 92 1.91 9.76 -4.94
N ARG A 93 2.78 9.34 -4.01
CA ARG A 93 4.21 9.66 -4.01
C ARG A 93 5.03 8.90 -5.07
N SER A 94 4.45 7.95 -5.78
CA SER A 94 5.12 7.26 -6.88
C SER A 94 5.17 8.12 -8.15
N GLY A 95 4.20 9.04 -8.32
CA GLY A 95 4.00 9.80 -9.56
C GLY A 95 3.52 8.95 -10.75
N LYS A 96 3.31 7.64 -10.56
CA LYS A 96 2.84 6.72 -11.59
C LYS A 96 1.31 6.68 -11.58
N THR A 97 0.72 6.54 -12.76
CA THR A 97 -0.72 6.32 -12.91
C THR A 97 -1.09 4.89 -12.54
N CYS A 98 -2.14 4.74 -11.74
CA CYS A 98 -2.73 3.46 -11.41
C CYS A 98 -3.41 2.83 -12.63
N LYS A 99 -3.07 1.59 -12.98
CA LYS A 99 -3.85 0.84 -13.98
C LYS A 99 -4.88 -0.03 -13.27
N PRO A 100 -6.17 0.05 -13.68
CA PRO A 100 -7.16 -0.86 -13.14
C PRO A 100 -6.77 -2.30 -13.45
N VAL A 101 -7.19 -3.23 -12.59
CA VAL A 101 -7.02 -4.65 -12.89
C VAL A 101 -7.86 -5.00 -14.12
N GLU A 102 -7.26 -5.64 -15.11
CA GLU A 102 -7.97 -6.12 -16.30
C GLU A 102 -9.14 -7.03 -15.88
N ALA A 103 -10.30 -6.83 -16.50
CA ALA A 103 -11.55 -7.46 -16.09
C ALA A 103 -11.50 -8.99 -16.04
N GLU A 104 -10.59 -9.60 -16.82
CA GLU A 104 -10.44 -11.04 -17.01
C GLU A 104 -9.76 -11.79 -15.84
N ALA A 105 -9.30 -11.11 -14.79
CA ALA A 105 -8.78 -11.83 -13.62
C ALA A 105 -9.95 -12.45 -12.82
N GLU A 106 -10.43 -13.62 -13.23
CA GLU A 106 -11.58 -14.31 -12.64
C GLU A 106 -11.30 -14.88 -11.23
N VAL A 107 -10.03 -15.01 -10.85
CA VAL A 107 -9.66 -15.60 -9.56
C VAL A 107 -9.92 -14.59 -8.45
N LYS A 108 -10.77 -14.99 -7.49
CA LYS A 108 -11.01 -14.25 -6.26
C LYS A 108 -10.41 -14.97 -5.06
N ILE A 109 -9.94 -14.21 -4.09
CA ILE A 109 -9.36 -14.71 -2.84
C ILE A 109 -10.05 -14.08 -1.63
N PRO A 110 -10.13 -14.80 -0.49
CA PRO A 110 -10.69 -14.24 0.74
C PRO A 110 -9.93 -12.99 1.20
N LEU A 111 -10.63 -12.02 1.78
CA LEU A 111 -10.04 -10.79 2.36
C LEU A 111 -8.85 -11.08 3.27
N ARG A 112 -8.96 -12.09 4.13
CA ARG A 112 -7.85 -12.51 4.99
C ARG A 112 -6.60 -12.87 4.18
N LYS A 113 -6.75 -13.68 3.12
CA LYS A 113 -5.62 -14.06 2.24
C LYS A 113 -5.08 -12.84 1.51
N PHE A 114 -5.95 -11.94 1.06
CA PHE A 114 -5.57 -10.70 0.40
C PHE A 114 -4.70 -9.79 1.29
N LEU A 115 -5.12 -9.54 2.53
CA LEU A 115 -4.36 -8.72 3.48
C LEU A 115 -3.01 -9.34 3.85
N GLU A 116 -2.95 -10.68 3.95
CA GLU A 116 -1.68 -11.38 4.17
C GLU A 116 -0.71 -11.20 2.98
N ILE A 117 -1.22 -11.22 1.74
CA ILE A 117 -0.42 -10.93 0.54
C ILE A 117 0.06 -9.48 0.54
N LEU A 118 -0.84 -8.52 0.81
CA LEU A 118 -0.49 -7.10 0.91
C LEU A 118 0.60 -6.88 1.96
N LYS A 119 0.45 -7.45 3.16
CA LYS A 119 1.43 -7.38 4.25
C LYS A 119 2.80 -7.94 3.83
N LYS A 120 2.83 -9.09 3.15
CA LYS A 120 4.07 -9.67 2.60
C LYS A 120 4.74 -8.72 1.62
N CYS A 121 3.96 -8.08 0.74
CA CYS A 121 4.49 -7.13 -0.23
C CYS A 121 5.01 -5.83 0.41
N VAL A 122 4.32 -5.28 1.41
CA VAL A 122 4.80 -4.15 2.20
C VAL A 122 6.15 -4.48 2.83
N LYS A 123 6.25 -5.63 3.51
CA LYS A 123 7.50 -6.08 4.15
C LYS A 123 8.65 -6.27 3.16
N LYS A 124 8.38 -6.91 2.01
CA LYS A 124 9.36 -7.10 0.93
C LYS A 124 9.90 -5.77 0.44
N THR A 125 9.00 -4.84 0.12
CA THR A 125 9.34 -3.50 -0.42
C THR A 125 10.11 -2.67 0.60
N TYR A 126 9.66 -2.66 1.87
CA TYR A 126 10.38 -2.00 2.96
C TYR A 126 11.81 -2.55 3.11
N SER A 127 11.96 -3.88 3.05
CA SER A 127 13.28 -4.53 3.16
C SER A 127 14.18 -4.20 1.96
N GLN A 128 13.62 -4.06 0.76
CA GLN A 128 14.39 -3.70 -0.44
C GLN A 128 14.90 -2.26 -0.37
N ILE A 129 14.10 -1.31 0.12
CA ILE A 129 14.52 0.09 0.20
C ILE A 129 15.58 0.29 1.28
N ASN A 130 15.49 -0.41 2.41
CA ASN A 130 16.46 -0.28 3.51
C ASN A 130 17.75 -1.10 3.33
N LYS A 131 17.84 -1.94 2.30
CA LYS A 131 19.07 -2.67 1.95
C LYS A 131 19.96 -1.89 0.97
N ASN A 132 19.42 -0.86 0.34
CA ASN A 132 20.11 0.05 -0.59
C ASN A 132 20.47 1.35 0.12
#